data_AF-A0A1B6EKE1-F1
#
_entry.id   AF-A0A1B6EKE1-F1
#
_cell.length_a   1.000
_cell.length_b   1.000
_cell.length_c   1.000
_cell.angle_alpha   90.00
_cell.angle_beta   90.00
_cell.angle_gamma   90.00
#
_symmetry.space_group_name_H-M   'P 1'
#
loop_
_entity.id
_entity.type
_entity.pdbx_description
1 polymer ?
#
loop_
_entity_poly.entity_id
_entity_poly.type
_entity_poly.pdbx_seq_one_letter_code
_entity_poly.pdbx_strand_id
1 'polypeptide(L)'
;MYLMLDPQFHPIPPDTSCQQSIQIFEQHKQLAHEYLEVQTEMAYLQQHMQDLSERLSVTAEQQQEEEEIRKLEKEKEQLLQLHRNLKIQLELLKQQRGDRSQQEEPWTDGWVVVPHPRPT
;
A
#
# COMPACT_ATOMS: atom_id res chain seq x y z
N MET A 1 -9.10 30.02 30.02
CA MET A 1 -8.28 29.20 29.11
C MET A 1 -7.68 28.00 29.82
N TYR A 2 -6.97 28.14 30.94
CA TYR A 2 -6.43 26.98 31.69
C TYR A 2 -7.47 25.90 32.07
N LEU A 3 -8.77 26.26 32.17
CA LEU A 3 -9.87 25.33 32.44
C LEU A 3 -10.04 24.22 31.40
N MET A 4 -9.42 24.35 30.22
CA MET A 4 -9.40 23.32 29.18
C MET A 4 -8.35 22.22 29.46
N LEU A 5 -7.40 22.49 30.35
CA LEU A 5 -6.42 21.50 30.79
C LEU A 5 -7.04 20.56 31.81
N ASP A 6 -6.38 19.42 32.05
CA ASP A 6 -6.71 18.53 33.16
C ASP A 6 -6.70 19.32 34.49
N PRO A 7 -7.68 19.12 35.39
CA PRO A 7 -7.73 19.75 36.71
C PRO A 7 -6.41 19.78 37.49
N GLN A 8 -5.54 18.77 37.32
CA GLN A 8 -4.24 18.74 37.99
C GLN A 8 -3.27 19.84 37.53
N PHE A 9 -3.47 20.42 36.35
CA PHE A 9 -2.67 21.52 35.80
C PHE A 9 -3.31 22.89 36.04
N HIS A 10 -4.38 22.95 36.82
CA HIS A 10 -5.03 24.24 37.10
C HIS A 10 -4.22 25.00 38.16
N PRO A 11 -4.08 26.32 38.01
CA PRO A 11 -3.42 27.14 39.00
C PRO A 11 -4.22 27.15 40.31
N ILE A 12 -3.52 26.97 41.42
CA ILE A 12 -4.11 26.96 42.76
C ILE A 12 -4.67 28.35 43.07
N PRO A 13 -5.90 28.47 43.63
CA PRO A 13 -6.48 29.76 43.99
C PRO A 13 -5.54 30.59 44.88
N PRO A 14 -5.32 31.88 44.57
CA PRO A 14 -4.38 32.69 45.33
C PRO A 14 -4.95 33.10 46.69
N ASP A 15 -4.07 33.29 47.66
CA ASP A 15 -4.39 34.01 48.89
C ASP A 15 -4.44 35.52 48.59
N THR A 16 -5.60 36.12 48.82
CA THR A 16 -5.87 37.54 48.52
C THR A 16 -5.13 38.51 49.45
N SER A 17 -4.65 38.04 50.60
CA SER A 17 -3.85 38.83 51.53
C SER A 17 -2.35 38.86 51.17
N CYS A 18 -1.91 37.97 50.28
CA CYS A 18 -0.51 37.79 49.92
C CYS A 18 -0.26 38.18 48.45
N GLN A 19 0.44 39.29 48.23
CA GLN A 19 0.76 39.76 46.88
C GLN A 19 1.57 38.76 46.06
N GLN A 20 2.49 38.02 46.69
CA GLN A 20 3.28 36.99 46.01
C GLN A 20 2.40 35.82 45.53
N SER A 21 1.40 35.43 46.31
CA SER A 21 0.46 34.35 45.93
C SER A 21 -0.34 34.74 44.68
N ILE A 22 -0.83 35.98 44.63
CA ILE A 22 -1.55 36.52 43.46
C ILE A 22 -0.64 36.53 42.23
N GLN A 23 0.63 36.93 42.38
CA GLN A 23 1.58 36.96 41.27
C GLN A 23 1.87 35.56 40.71
N ILE A 24 2.10 34.58 41.59
CA ILE A 24 2.34 33.18 41.18
C ILE A 24 1.14 32.62 40.41
N PHE A 25 -0.08 32.90 40.87
CA PHE A 25 -1.30 32.47 40.20
C PHE A 25 -1.41 33.03 38.77
N GLU A 26 -1.14 34.32 38.58
CA GLU A 26 -1.18 34.94 37.24
C GLU A 26 -0.07 34.41 36.32
N GLN A 27 1.14 34.18 36.84
CA GLN A 27 2.22 33.54 36.07
C GLN A 27 1.85 32.12 35.64
N HIS A 28 1.25 31.33 36.53
CA HIS A 28 0.82 29.97 36.18
C HIS A 28 -0.29 30.01 35.11
N LYS A 29 -1.22 30.98 35.16
CA LYS A 29 -2.21 31.15 34.08
C LYS A 29 -1.57 31.40 32.72
N GLN A 30 -0.49 32.17 32.65
CA GLN A 30 0.27 32.40 31.42
C GLN A 30 0.94 31.11 30.94
N LEU A 31 1.63 30.40 31.83
CA LEU A 31 2.28 29.13 31.48
C LEU A 31 1.28 28.07 31.00
N ALA A 32 0.10 27.98 31.65
CA ALA A 32 -0.96 27.07 31.23
C ALA A 32 -1.50 27.41 29.83
N HIS A 33 -1.49 28.70 29.45
CA HIS A 33 -1.88 29.13 28.12
C HIS A 33 -0.83 28.70 27.08
N GLU A 34 0.45 28.99 27.33
CA GLU A 34 1.56 28.58 26.45
C GLU A 34 1.61 27.04 26.30
N TYR A 35 1.38 26.31 27.39
CA TYR A 35 1.30 24.85 27.34
C TYR A 35 0.21 24.37 26.40
N LEU A 36 -0.98 25.00 26.44
CA LEU A 36 -2.07 24.63 25.54
C LEU A 36 -1.72 24.91 24.08
N GLU A 37 -1.07 26.04 23.79
CA GLU A 37 -0.60 26.37 22.44
C GLU A 37 0.38 25.32 21.92
N VAL A 38 1.38 24.97 22.71
CA VAL A 38 2.36 23.93 22.35
C VAL A 38 1.69 22.57 22.16
N GLN A 39 0.74 22.19 23.01
CA GLN A 39 -0.01 20.94 22.85
C GLN A 39 -0.79 20.92 21.53
N THR A 40 -1.43 22.04 21.16
CA THR A 40 -2.15 22.13 19.88
C THR A 40 -1.22 22.04 18.69
N GLU A 41 -0.05 22.68 18.75
CA GLU A 41 0.96 22.59 17.69
C GLU A 41 1.51 21.16 17.57
N MET A 42 1.83 20.51 18.69
CA MET A 42 2.26 19.11 18.70
C MET A 42 1.24 18.19 18.06
N ALA A 43 -0.04 18.32 18.41
CA ALA A 43 -1.11 17.52 17.83
C ALA A 43 -1.25 17.74 16.31
N TYR A 44 -1.18 19.00 15.87
CA TYR A 44 -1.22 19.35 14.45
C TYR A 44 -0.04 18.76 13.67
N LEU A 45 1.18 18.88 14.22
CA LEU A 45 2.38 18.32 13.60
C LEU A 45 2.33 16.79 13.54
N GLN A 46 1.85 16.13 14.59
CA GLN A 46 1.66 14.67 14.61
C GLN A 46 0.71 14.22 13.52
N GLN A 47 -0.43 14.89 13.36
CA GLN A 47 -1.38 14.60 12.30
C GLN A 47 -0.75 14.78 10.92
N HIS A 48 -0.08 15.92 10.68
CA HIS A 48 0.55 16.20 9.40
C HIS A 48 1.66 15.18 9.04
N MET A 49 2.43 14.73 10.04
CA MET A 49 3.42 13.67 9.84
C MET A 49 2.77 12.34 9.46
N GLN A 50 1.65 11.99 10.10
CA GLN A 50 0.90 10.78 9.78
C GLN A 50 0.36 10.83 8.34
N ASP A 51 -0.24 11.95 7.94
CA ASP A 51 -0.76 12.14 6.57
C ASP A 51 0.37 12.02 5.52
N LEU A 52 1.54 12.58 5.78
CA LEU A 52 2.69 12.44 4.89
C LEU A 52 3.20 11.00 4.82
N SER A 53 3.24 10.30 5.96
CA SER A 53 3.63 8.89 6.00
C SER A 53 2.70 8.01 5.16
N GLU A 54 1.39 8.22 5.25
CA GLU A 54 0.39 7.49 4.48
C GLU A 54 0.53 7.76 2.97
N ARG A 55 0.76 9.02 2.58
CA ARG A 55 0.99 9.36 1.16
C ARG A 55 2.24 8.69 0.60
N LEU A 56 3.30 8.60 1.40
CA LEU A 56 4.54 7.92 1.00
C LEU A 56 4.34 6.41 0.88
N SER A 57 3.57 5.78 1.78
CA SER A 57 3.29 4.34 1.67
C SER A 57 2.46 4.02 0.42
N VAL A 58 1.44 4.82 0.10
CA VAL A 58 0.65 4.66 -1.13
C VAL A 58 1.53 4.79 -2.37
N THR A 59 2.47 5.73 -2.38
CA THR A 59 3.40 5.91 -3.50
C THR A 59 4.31 4.70 -3.68
N ALA A 60 4.79 4.11 -2.58
CA ALA A 60 5.62 2.90 -2.63
C ALA A 60 4.85 1.68 -3.16
N GLU A 61 3.60 1.49 -2.74
CA GLU A 61 2.73 0.42 -3.26
C GLU A 61 2.49 0.58 -4.77
N GLN A 62 2.22 1.80 -5.23
CA GLN A 62 2.05 2.09 -6.67
C GLN A 62 3.31 1.78 -7.49
N GLN A 63 4.49 2.13 -6.97
CA GLN A 63 5.76 1.80 -7.62
C GLN A 63 5.97 0.28 -7.73
N GLN A 64 5.64 -0.45 -6.67
CA GLN A 64 5.72 -1.91 -6.66
C GLN A 64 4.76 -2.53 -7.69
N GLU A 65 3.52 -2.01 -7.78
CA GLU A 65 2.55 -2.47 -8.78
C GLU A 65 3.03 -2.21 -10.22
N GLU A 66 3.62 -1.04 -10.48
CA GLU A 66 4.18 -0.70 -11.80
C GLU A 66 5.33 -1.64 -12.20
N GLU A 67 6.20 -2.00 -11.25
CA GLU A 67 7.28 -2.97 -11.47
C GLU A 67 6.76 -4.38 -11.81
N GLU A 68 5.73 -4.84 -11.11
CA GLU A 68 5.08 -6.14 -11.38
C GLU A 68 4.38 -6.15 -12.75
N ILE A 69 3.69 -5.06 -13.12
CA ILE A 69 3.09 -4.92 -14.46
C ILE A 69 4.18 -5.03 -15.53
N ARG A 70 5.29 -4.29 -15.38
CA ARG A 70 6.40 -4.33 -16.34
C ARG A 70 7.01 -5.72 -16.47
N LYS A 71 7.12 -6.46 -15.36
CA LYS A 71 7.61 -7.84 -15.36
C LYS A 71 6.66 -8.77 -16.12
N LEU A 72 5.36 -8.69 -15.84
CA LEU A 72 4.34 -9.49 -16.52
C LEU A 72 4.28 -9.19 -18.03
N GLU A 73 4.44 -7.93 -18.44
CA GLU A 73 4.51 -7.56 -19.85
C GLU A 73 5.70 -8.21 -20.56
N LYS A 74 6.86 -8.24 -19.90
CA LYS A 74 8.06 -8.91 -20.42
C LYS A 74 7.85 -10.41 -20.55
N GLU A 75 7.28 -11.05 -19.53
CA GLU A 75 6.97 -12.49 -19.57
C GLU A 75 5.98 -12.80 -20.70
N LYS A 76 4.91 -12.01 -20.83
CA LYS A 76 3.95 -12.12 -21.93
C LYS A 76 4.64 -12.06 -23.29
N GLU A 77 5.55 -11.11 -23.50
CA GLU A 77 6.25 -11.00 -24.78
C GLU A 77 7.15 -12.22 -25.06
N GLN A 78 7.86 -12.73 -24.04
CA GLN A 78 8.66 -13.94 -24.15
C GLN A 78 7.79 -15.17 -24.50
N LEU A 79 6.64 -15.32 -23.84
CA LEU A 79 5.67 -16.37 -24.13
C LEU A 79 5.14 -16.28 -25.57
N LEU A 80 4.84 -15.08 -26.06
CA LEU A 80 4.39 -14.88 -27.44
C LEU A 80 5.49 -15.22 -28.45
N GLN A 81 6.73 -14.86 -28.17
CA GLN A 81 7.88 -15.24 -29.00
C GLN A 81 8.05 -16.76 -29.05
N LEU A 82 8.01 -17.43 -27.89
CA LEU A 82 8.11 -18.88 -27.81
C LEU A 82 6.96 -19.55 -28.59
N HIS A 83 5.73 -19.08 -28.41
CA HIS A 83 4.57 -19.61 -29.12
C HIS A 83 4.74 -19.49 -30.64
N ARG A 84 5.18 -18.33 -31.15
CA ARG A 84 5.46 -18.13 -32.58
C ARG A 84 6.53 -19.11 -33.08
N ASN A 85 7.63 -19.26 -32.33
CA ASN A 85 8.71 -20.16 -32.70
C ASN A 85 8.24 -21.63 -32.76
N LEU A 86 7.49 -22.07 -31.75
CA LEU A 86 6.91 -23.43 -31.73
C LEU A 86 5.93 -23.64 -32.88
N LYS A 87 5.11 -22.64 -33.21
CA LYS A 87 4.19 -22.71 -34.36
C LYS A 87 4.92 -22.89 -35.68
N ILE A 88 6.03 -22.16 -35.88
CA ILE A 88 6.89 -22.31 -37.07
C ILE A 88 7.52 -23.71 -37.10
N GLN A 89 8.06 -24.20 -35.97
CA GLN A 89 8.65 -25.54 -35.89
C GLN A 89 7.64 -26.64 -36.21
N LEU A 90 6.40 -26.52 -35.72
CA LEU A 90 5.32 -27.46 -36.03
C LEU A 90 4.95 -27.46 -37.52
N GLU A 91 4.88 -26.29 -38.14
CA GLU A 91 4.57 -26.19 -39.57
C GLU A 91 5.67 -26.84 -40.43
N LEU A 92 6.94 -26.59 -40.09
CA LEU A 92 8.08 -27.23 -40.76
C LEU A 92 8.03 -28.76 -40.63
N LEU A 93 7.74 -29.27 -39.43
CA LEU A 93 7.60 -30.72 -39.20
C LEU A 93 6.42 -31.32 -39.97
N LYS A 94 5.29 -30.62 -40.07
CA LYS A 94 4.14 -31.04 -40.89
C LYS A 94 4.50 -31.10 -42.36
N GLN A 95 5.21 -30.11 -42.88
CA GLN A 95 5.65 -30.10 -44.28
C GLN A 95 6.65 -31.23 -44.56
N GLN A 96 7.55 -31.52 -43.62
CA GLN A 96 8.51 -32.61 -43.73
C GLN A 96 7.87 -34.02 -43.59
N ARG A 97 6.74 -34.14 -42.87
CA ARG A 97 5.94 -35.38 -42.79
C ARG A 97 4.98 -35.54 -43.97
N GLY A 98 4.45 -34.44 -44.51
CA GLY A 98 3.64 -34.42 -45.73
C GLY A 98 4.39 -34.89 -46.97
N ASP A 99 5.73 -34.79 -46.97
CA ASP A 99 6.61 -35.35 -48.00
C ASP A 99 6.91 -36.84 -47.81
N ARG A 100 6.56 -37.44 -46.65
CA ARG A 100 6.91 -38.84 -46.31
C ARG A 100 5.71 -39.79 -46.18
N SER A 101 4.48 -39.31 -46.02
CA SER A 101 3.31 -40.18 -45.89
C SER A 101 2.03 -39.50 -46.40
N GLN A 102 1.62 -39.84 -47.62
CA GLN A 102 0.18 -39.94 -47.93
C GLN A 102 -0.40 -41.08 -47.08
N GLN A 103 -0.73 -40.85 -45.81
CA GLN A 103 -1.80 -41.57 -45.11
C GLN A 103 -1.99 -41.07 -43.67
N GLU A 104 -3.25 -40.71 -43.42
CA GLU A 104 -4.03 -40.84 -42.19
C GLU A 104 -4.27 -39.62 -41.25
N GLU A 105 -5.57 -39.31 -41.22
CA GLU A 105 -6.49 -38.73 -40.23
C GLU A 105 -6.37 -37.26 -39.77
N PRO A 106 -7.45 -36.45 -39.94
CA PRO A 106 -7.54 -35.10 -39.40
C PRO A 106 -7.76 -35.17 -37.89
N TRP A 107 -6.72 -34.86 -37.11
CA TRP A 107 -6.86 -34.63 -35.67
C TRP A 107 -7.66 -33.35 -35.45
N THR A 108 -8.90 -33.52 -34.99
CA THR A 108 -9.81 -32.45 -34.60
C THR A 108 -9.34 -31.83 -33.28
N ASP A 109 -9.45 -30.50 -33.22
CA ASP A 109 -9.08 -29.64 -32.10
C ASP A 109 -10.11 -29.78 -30.95
N GLY A 110 -10.17 -30.98 -30.35
CA GLY A 110 -11.11 -31.34 -29.30
C GLY A 110 -10.41 -31.44 -27.95
N TRP A 111 -10.65 -30.47 -27.06
CA TRP A 111 -10.26 -30.57 -25.66
C TRP A 111 -10.86 -31.85 -25.04
N VAL A 112 -10.00 -32.78 -24.60
CA VAL A 112 -10.42 -33.98 -23.89
C VAL A 112 -10.42 -33.69 -22.39
N VAL A 113 -11.61 -33.65 -21.78
CA VAL A 113 -11.78 -33.55 -20.33
C VAL A 113 -11.48 -34.92 -19.70
N VAL A 114 -10.46 -34.98 -18.84
CA VAL A 114 -10.12 -36.19 -18.09
C VAL A 114 -10.92 -36.22 -16.77
N PRO A 115 -11.80 -37.20 -16.53
CA PRO A 115 -12.53 -37.29 -15.27
C PRO A 115 -11.59 -37.75 -14.16
N HIS A 116 -11.58 -37.02 -13.05
CA HIS A 116 -10.86 -37.42 -11.84
C HIS A 116 -11.78 -38.35 -11.00
N PRO A 117 -11.31 -39.52 -10.55
CA PRO A 117 -12.10 -40.39 -9.70
C PRO A 117 -12.34 -39.74 -8.33
N ARG A 118 -13.58 -39.81 -7.83
CA ARG A 118 -13.94 -39.32 -6.49
C ARG A 118 -13.35 -40.24 -5.43
N PRO A 119 -12.74 -39.71 -4.36
CA PRO A 119 -12.30 -40.51 -3.23
C PRO A 119 -13.52 -41.02 -2.44
N THR A 120 -13.54 -42.32 -2.17
CA THR A 120 -14.44 -42.98 -1.20
C THR A 120 -13.87 -42.92 0.20
#